data_AF-A0A2H6AE71-F1
#
_entry.id   AF-A0A2H6AE71-F1
#
_cell.length_a   1.000
_cell.length_b   1.000
_cell.length_c   1.000
_cell.angle_alpha   90.00
_cell.angle_beta   90.00
_cell.angle_gamma   90.00
#
_symmetry.space_group_name_H-M   'P 1'
#
loop_
_entity.id
_entity.type
_entity.pdbx_description
1 polymer ?
#
loop_
_entity_poly.entity_id
_entity_poly.type
_entity_poly.pdbx_seq_one_letter_code
_entity_poly.pdbx_strand_id
1 'polypeptide(L)'
;MQAEGSAVAFAEVLQQVRQDMARVSTRLYKTDPGTETQAIERDIIDMLKEMIEALKKAQDNIRQQQQQGGNQGGNPDRNQRLIDLIAELKMIRSMQERIYRRTVMYGKKYQGEAATTPDIVQELRELAQRQLKLHQITEAIVKGKNR
;
A
#
# COMPACT_ATOMS: atom_id res chain seq x y z
N MET A 1 -14.40 3.61 19.76
CA MET A 1 -14.93 3.80 18.40
C MET A 1 -13.83 3.37 17.44
N GLN A 2 -13.89 2.12 16.99
CA GLN A 2 -12.89 1.47 16.14
C GLN A 2 -13.20 1.84 14.69
N ALA A 3 -12.24 2.45 14.00
CA ALA A 3 -12.35 2.71 12.57
C ALA A 3 -12.26 1.37 11.83
N GLU A 4 -13.29 1.11 11.02
CA GLU A 4 -13.48 -0.05 10.15
C GLU A 4 -12.24 -0.36 9.30
N GLY A 5 -11.98 -1.64 9.00
CA GLY A 5 -10.74 -2.16 8.38
C GLY A 5 -10.14 -1.38 7.21
N SER A 6 -10.96 -0.67 6.42
CA SER A 6 -10.51 0.29 5.38
C SER A 6 -9.51 1.32 5.91
N ALA A 7 -9.71 1.82 7.13
CA ALA A 7 -8.81 2.78 7.77
C ALA A 7 -7.44 2.16 8.13
N VAL A 8 -7.39 0.86 8.39
CA VAL A 8 -6.15 0.16 8.78
C VAL A 8 -5.25 -0.04 7.57
N ALA A 9 -5.79 -0.54 6.45
CA ALA A 9 -5.01 -0.69 5.22
C ALA A 9 -4.51 0.66 4.71
N PHE A 10 -5.35 1.70 4.75
CA PHE A 10 -4.96 3.04 4.33
C PHE A 10 -3.85 3.65 5.22
N ALA A 11 -3.97 3.51 6.54
CA ALA A 11 -2.94 3.97 7.47
C ALA A 11 -1.60 3.24 7.28
N GLU A 12 -1.65 1.94 6.97
CA GLU A 12 -0.45 1.16 6.66
C GLU A 12 0.24 1.67 5.38
N VAL A 13 -0.52 1.88 4.31
CA VAL A 13 -0.01 2.42 3.05
C VAL A 13 0.68 3.75 3.30
N LEU A 14 0.07 4.65 4.07
CA LEU A 14 0.65 5.95 4.41
C LEU A 14 1.94 5.82 5.24
N GLN A 15 1.97 4.88 6.19
CA GLN A 15 3.16 4.57 6.98
C GLN A 15 4.31 4.09 6.07
N GLN A 16 4.02 3.25 5.08
CA GLN A 16 5.02 2.77 4.11
C GLN A 16 5.55 3.90 3.23
N VAL A 17 4.67 4.81 2.76
CA VAL A 17 5.10 6.00 2.01
C VAL A 17 6.08 6.84 2.83
N ARG A 18 5.76 7.08 4.11
CA ARG A 18 6.64 7.85 5.01
C ARG A 18 8.00 7.18 5.19
N GLN A 19 8.03 5.85 5.37
CA GLN A 19 9.28 5.09 5.48
C GLN A 19 10.12 5.18 4.20
N ASP A 20 9.47 5.10 3.04
CA ASP A 20 10.14 5.23 1.75
C ASP A 20 10.73 6.63 1.56
N MET A 21 10.00 7.69 1.95
CA MET A 21 10.52 9.06 1.92
C MET A 21 11.74 9.25 2.82
N ALA A 22 11.73 8.66 4.02
CA ALA A 22 12.89 8.70 4.93
C ALA A 22 14.11 7.98 4.34
N ARG A 23 13.87 6.88 3.61
CA ARG A 23 14.93 6.15 2.90
C ARG A 23 15.50 6.95 1.74
N VAL A 24 14.66 7.57 0.92
CA VAL A 24 15.10 8.50 -0.14
C VAL A 24 15.95 9.61 0.46
N SER A 25 15.49 10.24 1.54
CA SER A 25 16.26 11.27 2.25
C SER A 25 17.64 10.79 2.68
N THR A 26 17.73 9.58 3.25
CA THR A 26 19.00 8.98 3.68
C THR A 26 19.93 8.70 2.49
N ARG A 27 19.41 8.21 1.37
CA ARG A 27 20.20 7.91 0.16
C ARG A 27 20.69 9.19 -0.53
N LEU A 28 19.83 10.21 -0.64
CA LEU A 28 20.21 11.51 -1.18
C LEU A 28 21.25 12.23 -0.30
N TYR A 29 21.15 12.09 1.03
CA TYR A 29 22.17 12.61 1.94
C TYR A 29 23.57 12.01 1.70
N LYS A 30 23.62 10.74 1.26
CA LYS A 30 24.86 10.05 0.86
C LYS A 30 25.27 10.31 -0.59
N THR A 31 24.62 11.25 -1.29
CA THR A 31 24.85 11.52 -2.73
C THR A 31 24.64 10.27 -3.60
N ASP A 32 23.63 9.46 -3.27
CA ASP A 32 23.19 8.33 -4.09
C ASP A 32 21.85 8.63 -4.80
N PRO A 33 21.85 9.41 -5.90
CA PRO A 33 20.67 9.66 -6.72
C PRO A 33 20.44 8.56 -7.78
N GLY A 34 21.01 7.36 -7.56
CA GLY A 34 21.01 6.29 -8.54
C GLY A 34 19.61 5.78 -8.91
N THR A 35 19.58 4.80 -9.81
CA THR A 35 18.33 4.21 -10.33
C THR A 35 17.40 3.65 -9.26
N GLU A 36 17.95 3.22 -8.13
CA GLU A 36 17.17 2.72 -6.99
C GLU A 36 16.47 3.83 -6.23
N THR A 37 17.17 4.91 -5.93
CA THR A 37 16.59 6.09 -5.28
C THR A 37 15.44 6.63 -6.12
N GLN A 38 15.65 6.76 -7.43
CA GLN A 38 14.60 7.20 -8.36
C GLN A 38 13.43 6.21 -8.46
N ALA A 39 13.69 4.90 -8.38
CA ALA A 39 12.63 3.89 -8.36
C ALA A 39 11.77 4.00 -7.09
N ILE A 40 12.40 4.22 -5.93
CA ILE A 40 11.70 4.44 -4.66
C ILE A 40 10.88 5.73 -4.72
N GLU A 41 11.44 6.82 -5.26
CA GLU A 41 10.73 8.09 -5.48
C GLU A 41 9.51 7.92 -6.39
N ARG A 42 9.64 7.18 -7.50
CA ARG A 42 8.51 6.89 -8.40
C ARG A 42 7.44 6.06 -7.70
N ASP A 43 7.83 5.04 -6.93
CA ASP A 43 6.88 4.27 -6.14
C ASP A 43 6.10 5.16 -5.14
N ILE A 44 6.79 6.09 -4.46
CA ILE A 44 6.15 7.07 -3.55
C ILE A 44 5.11 7.91 -4.29
N ILE A 45 5.48 8.47 -5.45
CA ILE A 45 4.59 9.30 -6.26
C ILE A 45 3.35 8.50 -6.68
N ASP A 46 3.55 7.28 -7.16
CA ASP A 46 2.46 6.42 -7.62
C ASP A 46 1.54 6.02 -6.47
N MET A 47 2.09 5.76 -5.27
CA MET A 47 1.29 5.49 -4.06
C MET A 47 0.40 6.68 -3.71
N LEU A 48 0.98 7.88 -3.66
CA LEU A 48 0.23 9.09 -3.31
C LEU A 48 -0.88 9.37 -4.34
N LYS A 49 -0.62 9.18 -5.63
CA LYS A 49 -1.64 9.31 -6.68
C LYS A 49 -2.77 8.31 -6.50
N GLU A 50 -2.46 7.04 -6.25
CA GLU A 50 -3.48 6.02 -6.02
C GLU A 50 -4.31 6.31 -4.77
N MET A 51 -3.69 6.81 -3.69
CA MET A 51 -4.39 7.23 -2.48
C MET A 51 -5.34 8.40 -2.74
N ILE A 52 -4.90 9.40 -3.51
CA ILE A 52 -5.75 10.52 -3.92
C ILE A 52 -6.96 10.02 -4.71
N GLU A 53 -6.74 9.12 -5.68
CA GLU A 53 -7.83 8.56 -6.48
C GLU A 53 -8.78 7.70 -5.67
N ALA A 54 -8.28 6.95 -4.68
CA ALA A 54 -9.10 6.20 -3.73
C ALA A 54 -9.97 7.15 -2.88
N LEU A 55 -9.40 8.24 -2.36
CA LEU A 55 -10.13 9.24 -1.57
C LEU A 55 -11.21 9.96 -2.38
N LYS A 56 -10.91 10.36 -3.63
CA LYS A 56 -11.91 10.97 -4.53
C LYS A 56 -13.10 10.05 -4.76
N LYS A 57 -12.84 8.77 -5.07
CA LYS A 57 -13.90 7.76 -5.25
C LYS A 57 -14.73 7.56 -3.99
N ALA A 58 -14.10 7.54 -2.81
CA ALA A 58 -14.82 7.45 -1.54
C ALA A 58 -15.75 8.68 -1.34
N GLN A 59 -15.28 9.89 -1.65
CA GLN A 59 -16.10 11.11 -1.58
C GLN A 59 -17.28 11.07 -2.57
N ASP A 60 -17.05 10.64 -3.80
CA ASP A 60 -18.10 10.55 -4.82
C ASP A 60 -19.17 9.50 -4.47
N ASN A 61 -18.78 8.36 -3.89
CA ASN A 61 -19.70 7.33 -3.43
C ASN A 61 -20.62 7.85 -2.31
N ILE A 62 -20.06 8.60 -1.34
CA ILE A 62 -20.84 9.23 -0.26
C ILE A 62 -21.84 10.24 -0.85
N ARG A 63 -21.42 11.05 -1.83
CA ARG A 63 -22.31 12.01 -2.51
C ARG A 63 -23.44 11.32 -3.27
N GLN A 64 -23.14 10.22 -3.99
CA GLN A 64 -24.15 9.45 -4.73
C GLN A 64 -25.16 8.78 -3.79
N GLN A 65 -24.72 8.31 -2.62
CA GLN A 65 -25.64 7.77 -1.60
C GLN A 65 -26.56 8.84 -1.02
N GLN A 66 -26.06 10.04 -0.78
CA GLN A 66 -26.89 11.16 -0.28
C GLN A 66 -27.94 11.60 -1.32
N GLN A 67 -27.65 11.46 -2.62
CA GLN A 67 -28.60 11.79 -3.70
C GLN A 67 -29.63 10.69 -4.01
N GLN A 68 -29.33 9.42 -3.71
CA GLN A 68 -30.26 8.29 -3.89
C GLN A 68 -31.18 8.04 -2.67
N GLY A 69 -31.42 9.07 -1.85
CA GLY A 69 -32.42 9.09 -0.78
C GLY A 69 -33.86 9.07 -1.30
N GLY A 70 -34.22 8.06 -2.08
CA GLY A 70 -35.52 7.91 -2.72
C GLY A 70 -35.67 6.55 -3.38
N ASN A 71 -36.16 5.58 -2.60
CA ASN A 71 -36.88 4.40 -3.06
C ASN A 71 -36.06 3.33 -3.84
N GLN A 72 -35.44 2.39 -3.13
CA GLN A 72 -35.28 1.00 -3.61
C GLN A 72 -34.94 0.04 -2.46
N GLY A 73 -35.79 -0.97 -2.27
CA GLY A 73 -35.73 -1.99 -1.21
C GLY A 73 -34.64 -3.04 -1.39
N GLY A 74 -33.38 -2.64 -1.57
CA GLY A 74 -32.21 -3.51 -1.52
C GLY A 74 -31.28 -3.05 -0.42
N ASN A 75 -30.84 -3.97 0.45
CA ASN A 75 -30.06 -3.69 1.67
C ASN A 75 -28.82 -2.81 1.37
N PRO A 76 -28.86 -1.48 1.57
CA PRO A 76 -27.83 -0.56 1.08
C PRO A 76 -26.47 -0.78 1.80
N ASP A 77 -26.55 -1.29 3.03
CA ASP A 77 -25.41 -1.63 3.89
C ASP A 77 -24.52 -2.76 3.29
N ARG A 78 -25.10 -3.68 2.51
CA ARG A 78 -24.32 -4.77 1.89
C ARG A 78 -23.49 -4.31 0.68
N ASN A 79 -24.05 -3.42 -0.13
CA ASN A 79 -23.34 -2.87 -1.29
C ASN A 79 -22.17 -1.97 -0.87
N GLN A 80 -22.36 -1.15 0.17
CA GLN A 80 -21.29 -0.31 0.68
C GLN A 80 -20.09 -1.14 1.18
N ARG A 81 -20.36 -2.18 1.99
CA ARG A 81 -19.31 -3.10 2.48
C ARG A 81 -18.55 -3.81 1.36
N LEU A 82 -19.21 -4.17 0.27
CA LEU A 82 -18.56 -4.80 -0.90
C LEU A 82 -17.66 -3.80 -1.65
N ILE A 83 -18.10 -2.55 -1.79
CA ILE A 83 -17.30 -1.48 -2.40
C ILE A 83 -16.04 -1.22 -1.59
N ASP A 84 -16.16 -1.13 -0.26
CA ASP A 84 -15.04 -0.90 0.64
C ASP A 84 -14.04 -2.07 0.59
N LEU A 85 -14.52 -3.31 0.60
CA LEU A 85 -13.67 -4.51 0.46
C LEU A 85 -12.91 -4.54 -0.87
N ILE A 86 -13.55 -4.15 -1.98
CA ILE A 86 -12.89 -4.08 -3.29
C ILE A 86 -11.80 -3.00 -3.29
N ALA A 87 -12.05 -1.85 -2.66
CA ALA A 87 -11.06 -0.79 -2.51
C ALA A 87 -9.84 -1.28 -1.71
N GLU A 88 -10.09 -1.98 -0.60
CA GLU A 88 -9.05 -2.54 0.26
C GLU A 88 -8.20 -3.60 -0.46
N LEU A 89 -8.83 -4.52 -1.20
CA LEU A 89 -8.12 -5.52 -2.01
C LEU A 89 -7.27 -4.89 -3.11
N LYS A 90 -7.75 -3.81 -3.74
CA LYS A 90 -6.97 -3.06 -4.74
C LYS A 90 -5.73 -2.41 -4.12
N MET A 91 -5.87 -1.82 -2.93
CA MET A 91 -4.73 -1.26 -2.19
C MET A 91 -3.71 -2.35 -1.82
N ILE A 92 -4.18 -3.51 -1.33
CA ILE A 92 -3.30 -4.65 -1.03
C ILE A 92 -2.55 -5.13 -2.26
N ARG A 93 -3.24 -5.32 -3.37
CA ARG A 93 -2.63 -5.76 -4.62
C ARG A 93 -1.54 -4.78 -5.09
N SER A 94 -1.82 -3.49 -5.03
CA SER A 94 -0.84 -2.46 -5.38
C SER A 94 0.42 -2.51 -4.51
N MET A 95 0.27 -2.73 -3.20
CA MET A 95 1.41 -2.96 -2.31
C MET A 95 2.20 -4.22 -2.67
N GLN A 96 1.52 -5.34 -2.98
CA GLN A 96 2.18 -6.59 -3.38
C GLN A 96 3.00 -6.41 -4.66
N GLU A 97 2.42 -5.76 -5.67
CA GLU A 97 3.10 -5.52 -6.94
C GLU A 97 4.37 -4.66 -6.76
N ARG A 98 4.37 -3.68 -5.86
CA ARG A 98 5.57 -2.87 -5.53
C ARG A 98 6.65 -3.68 -4.84
N ILE A 99 6.29 -4.44 -3.81
CA ILE A 99 7.24 -5.32 -3.10
C ILE A 99 7.87 -6.29 -4.10
N TYR A 100 7.06 -6.88 -4.97
CA TYR A 100 7.53 -7.75 -6.03
C TYR A 100 8.51 -7.04 -6.97
N ARG A 101 8.15 -5.86 -7.53
CA ARG A 101 9.02 -5.09 -8.43
C ARG A 101 10.37 -4.76 -7.79
N ARG A 102 10.38 -4.30 -6.55
CA ARG A 102 11.63 -4.00 -5.81
C ARG A 102 12.47 -5.24 -5.55
N THR A 103 11.83 -6.34 -5.13
CA THR A 103 12.51 -7.62 -4.89
C THR A 103 13.17 -8.15 -6.16
N VAL A 104 12.46 -8.12 -7.29
CA VAL A 104 13.00 -8.53 -8.59
C VAL A 104 14.13 -7.61 -9.05
N MET A 105 13.98 -6.29 -8.87
CA MET A 105 15.02 -5.33 -9.23
C MET A 105 16.31 -5.60 -8.44
N TYR A 106 16.20 -5.89 -7.14
CA TYR A 106 17.35 -6.15 -6.29
C TYR A 106 18.00 -7.49 -6.62
N GLY A 107 17.20 -8.55 -6.84
CA GLY A 107 17.74 -9.85 -7.27
C GLY A 107 18.41 -9.85 -8.63
N LYS A 108 18.04 -8.91 -9.53
CA LYS A 108 18.74 -8.72 -10.81
C LYS A 108 20.03 -7.93 -10.68
N LYS A 109 20.05 -6.91 -9.82
CA LYS A 109 21.17 -5.96 -9.71
C LYS A 109 22.26 -6.44 -8.76
N TYR A 110 21.90 -7.11 -7.67
CA TYR A 110 22.81 -7.59 -6.65
C TYR A 110 22.89 -9.12 -6.72
N GLN A 111 23.99 -9.62 -7.30
CA GLN A 111 24.30 -11.04 -7.42
C GLN A 111 25.70 -11.33 -6.87
N GLY A 112 25.95 -12.57 -6.47
CA GLY A 112 27.24 -12.98 -5.90
C GLY A 112 27.58 -12.25 -4.60
N GLU A 113 28.84 -11.85 -4.43
CA GLU A 113 29.33 -11.21 -3.21
C GLU A 113 28.62 -9.87 -2.91
N ALA A 114 28.20 -9.14 -3.94
CA ALA A 114 27.46 -7.88 -3.80
C ALA A 114 26.04 -8.04 -3.24
N ALA A 115 25.51 -9.27 -3.15
CA ALA A 115 24.23 -9.54 -2.48
C ALA A 115 24.37 -9.63 -0.96
N THR A 116 25.60 -9.70 -0.45
CA THR A 116 25.90 -9.86 0.99
C THR A 116 26.29 -8.56 1.69
N THR A 117 26.35 -7.44 0.95
CA THR A 117 26.62 -6.13 1.54
C THR A 117 25.58 -5.78 2.61
N PRO A 118 26.00 -5.28 3.79
CA PRO A 118 25.09 -5.02 4.91
C PRO A 118 23.89 -4.16 4.56
N ASP A 119 24.10 -3.13 3.72
CA ASP A 119 23.04 -2.23 3.27
C ASP A 119 21.96 -3.00 2.47
N ILE A 120 22.36 -3.85 1.53
CA ILE A 120 21.42 -4.61 0.69
C ILE A 120 20.69 -5.69 1.49
N VAL A 121 21.39 -6.36 2.41
CA VAL A 121 20.77 -7.34 3.31
C VAL A 121 19.70 -6.69 4.18
N GLN A 122 19.96 -5.49 4.70
CA GLN A 122 18.98 -4.74 5.48
C GLN A 122 17.77 -4.35 4.63
N GLU A 123 18.00 -3.86 3.40
CA GLU A 123 16.91 -3.46 2.52
C GLU A 123 16.05 -4.66 2.06
N LEU A 124 16.65 -5.83 1.81
CA LEU A 124 15.91 -7.08 1.52
C LEU A 124 15.11 -7.57 2.73
N ARG A 125 15.66 -7.46 3.94
CA ARG A 125 14.94 -7.79 5.18
C ARG A 125 13.72 -6.87 5.38
N GLU A 126 13.85 -5.59 5.07
CA GLU A 126 12.70 -4.65 5.11
C GLU A 126 11.61 -5.05 4.11
N LEU A 127 11.97 -5.44 2.88
CA LEU A 127 11.00 -5.92 1.89
C LEU A 127 10.28 -7.19 2.38
N ALA A 128 11.02 -8.13 3.00
CA ALA A 128 10.43 -9.33 3.58
C ALA A 128 9.47 -9.01 4.73
N GLN A 129 9.82 -8.07 5.61
CA GLN A 129 8.94 -7.61 6.69
C GLN A 129 7.65 -6.98 6.17
N ARG A 130 7.75 -6.16 5.11
CA ARG A 130 6.58 -5.58 4.45
C ARG A 130 5.68 -6.64 3.84
N GLN A 131 6.25 -7.65 3.19
CA GLN A 131 5.50 -8.78 2.64
C GLN A 131 4.75 -9.55 3.74
N LEU A 132 5.42 -9.79 4.87
CA LEU A 132 4.81 -10.46 6.02
C LEU A 132 3.65 -9.63 6.60
N LYS A 133 3.84 -8.32 6.77
CA LYS A 133 2.79 -7.44 7.28
C LYS A 133 1.59 -7.36 6.35
N LEU A 134 1.85 -7.31 5.05
CA LEU A 134 0.81 -7.33 4.02
C LEU A 134 0.02 -8.65 4.02
N HIS A 135 0.72 -9.77 4.24
CA HIS A 135 0.08 -11.07 4.43
C HIS A 135 -0.84 -11.07 5.66
N GLN A 136 -0.37 -10.55 6.80
CA GLN A 136 -1.15 -10.46 8.03
C GLN A 136 -2.41 -9.58 7.86
N ILE A 137 -2.30 -8.45 7.16
CA ILE A 137 -3.45 -7.58 6.86
C ILE A 137 -4.46 -8.32 5.98
N THR A 138 -3.98 -8.96 4.92
CA THR A 138 -4.84 -9.77 4.03
C THR A 138 -5.54 -10.89 4.79
N GLU A 139 -4.81 -11.59 5.65
CA GLU A 139 -5.35 -12.66 6.48
C GLU A 139 -6.40 -12.15 7.46
N ALA A 140 -6.18 -10.99 8.08
CA ALA A 140 -7.13 -10.37 9.00
C ALA A 140 -8.45 -9.99 8.30
N ILE A 141 -8.38 -9.48 7.07
CA ILE A 141 -9.53 -9.16 6.22
C ILE A 141 -10.33 -10.43 5.90
N VAL A 142 -9.66 -11.48 5.42
CA VAL A 142 -10.30 -12.75 5.05
C VAL A 142 -10.94 -13.44 6.25
N LYS A 143 -10.26 -13.46 7.41
CA LYS A 143 -10.76 -14.09 8.63
C LYS A 143 -11.89 -13.32 9.30
N GLY A 144 -12.26 -12.13 8.78
CA GLY A 144 -13.37 -11.35 9.31
C GLY A 144 -13.16 -10.92 10.76
N LYS A 145 -11.91 -10.85 11.25
CA LYS A 145 -11.57 -10.36 12.61
C LYS A 145 -11.85 -8.85 12.78
N ASN A 146 -12.44 -8.22 11.77
CA ASN A 146 -12.96 -6.85 11.76
C ASN A 146 -14.50 -6.81 11.92
N ARG A 147 -15.11 -7.83 12.53
CA ARG A 147 -16.52 -7.82 12.96
C ARG A 147 -16.62 -7.83 14.48
#